data_AF-A0A494VKS1-F1
#
_entry.id   AF-A0A494VKS1-F1
#
_cell.length_a   1.000
_cell.length_b   1.000
_cell.length_c   1.000
_cell.angle_alpha   90.00
_cell.angle_beta   90.00
_cell.angle_gamma   90.00
#
_symmetry.space_group_name_H-M   'P 1'
#
loop_
_entity.id
_entity.type
_entity.pdbx_description
1 polymer ?
#
loop_
_entity_poly.entity_id
_entity_poly.type
_entity_poly.pdbx_seq_one_letter_code
_entity_poly.pdbx_strand_id
1 'polypeptide(L)' 'MTQYINGGTLTPINPKKAFRIHLLVFALVTPAIWFIWYLTDRSYPWPLWSTPAWAIGVLFHYLGVYIFKKQN' A
#
# COMPACT_ATOMS: atom_id res chain seq x y z
N MET A 1 7.92 16.81 3.27
CA MET A 1 6.58 17.11 2.71
C MET A 1 6.70 18.43 1.95
N THR A 2 7.14 18.36 0.70
CA THR A 2 7.30 19.51 -0.18
C THR A 2 5.94 19.83 -0.79
N GLN A 3 5.43 21.03 -0.50
CA GLN A 3 4.22 21.56 -1.12
C GLN A 3 4.56 21.91 -2.57
N TYR A 4 3.94 21.23 -3.55
CA TYR A 4 4.05 21.61 -4.96
C TYR A 4 3.06 22.74 -5.23
N ILE A 5 3.60 23.93 -5.52
CA ILE A 5 2.80 25.10 -5.91
C ILE A 5 2.73 25.14 -7.44
N ASN A 6 1.56 24.85 -7.99
CA ASN A 6 1.19 25.22 -9.35
C ASN A 6 -0.31 25.54 -9.37
N GLY A 7 -0.67 26.83 -9.48
CA GLY A 7 -2.04 27.29 -9.75
C GLY A 7 -3.10 27.03 -8.66
N GLY A 8 -3.05 27.73 -7.54
CA GLY A 8 -4.25 28.26 -6.88
C GLY A 8 -5.07 27.42 -5.89
N THR A 9 -4.90 26.10 -5.77
CA THR A 9 -5.60 25.33 -4.71
C THR A 9 -4.74 24.24 -4.10
N LEU A 10 -4.41 24.37 -2.81
CA LEU A 10 -3.82 23.29 -2.02
C LEU A 10 -4.93 22.28 -1.70
N THR A 11 -5.14 21.26 -2.54
CA THR A 11 -5.98 20.13 -2.14
C THR A 11 -5.28 19.38 -1.02
N PRO A 12 -5.82 19.36 0.22
CA PRO A 12 -5.21 18.62 1.30
C PRO A 12 -5.18 17.13 0.94
N ILE A 13 -3.99 16.54 0.98
CA ILE A 13 -3.82 15.10 0.81
C ILE A 13 -4.61 14.41 1.92
N ASN A 14 -5.56 13.55 1.57
CA ASN A 14 -6.34 12.79 2.54
C ASN A 14 -5.62 11.47 2.86
N PRO A 15 -4.94 11.34 4.02
CA PRO A 15 -4.16 10.14 4.35
C PRO A 15 -5.03 8.88 4.45
N LYS A 16 -6.30 9.02 4.87
CA LYS A 16 -7.24 7.88 4.91
C LYS A 16 -7.60 7.40 3.50
N LYS A 17 -7.77 8.30 2.54
CA LYS A 17 -7.99 7.94 1.12
C LYS A 17 -6.76 7.24 0.55
N ALA A 18 -5.56 7.75 0.83
CA ALA A 18 -4.31 7.11 0.41
C ALA A 18 -4.17 5.69 0.98
N PHE A 19 -4.48 5.49 2.26
CA PHE A 19 -4.48 4.16 2.88
C PHE A 19 -5.48 3.21 2.24
N ARG A 20 -6.73 3.64 1.99
CA ARG A 20 -7.75 2.81 1.32
C ARG A 20 -7.29 2.34 -0.06
N ILE A 21 -6.65 3.22 -0.84
CA ILE A 21 -6.10 2.85 -2.15
C ILE A 21 -4.98 1.82 -1.97
N HIS A 22 -4.03 2.06 -1.07
CA HIS A 22 -2.92 1.13 -0.84
C HIS A 22 -3.44 -0.27 -0.41
N LEU A 23 -4.43 -0.31 0.47
CA LEU A 23 -5.08 -1.54 0.92
C LEU A 23 -5.83 -2.25 -0.21
N LEU A 24 -6.59 -1.52 -1.05
CA LEU A 24 -7.30 -2.09 -2.20
C LEU A 24 -6.32 -2.70 -3.21
N VAL A 25 -5.24 -1.99 -3.52
CA VAL A 25 -4.22 -2.48 -4.44
C VAL A 25 -3.55 -3.73 -3.87
N PHE A 26 -3.19 -3.75 -2.58
CA PHE A 26 -2.67 -4.95 -1.91
C PHE A 26 -3.66 -6.13 -1.99
N ALA A 27 -4.95 -5.88 -1.74
CA ALA A 27 -6.00 -6.90 -1.69
C ALA A 27 -6.33 -7.50 -3.08
N LEU A 28 -6.17 -6.73 -4.16
CA LEU A 28 -6.46 -7.21 -5.52
C LEU A 28 -5.23 -7.80 -6.20
N VAL A 29 -4.07 -7.15 -6.07
CA VAL A 29 -2.85 -7.53 -6.78
C VAL A 29 -2.21 -8.76 -6.13
N THR A 30 -2.24 -8.89 -4.80
CA THR A 30 -1.66 -10.06 -4.12
C THR A 30 -2.31 -11.36 -4.59
N PRO A 31 -3.65 -11.53 -4.57
CA PRO A 31 -4.28 -12.74 -5.12
C PRO A 31 -3.99 -12.96 -6.60
N ALA A 32 -3.96 -11.91 -7.42
CA ALA A 32 -3.63 -12.03 -8.84
C ALA A 32 -2.21 -12.57 -9.05
N ILE A 33 -1.23 -12.10 -8.26
CA ILE A 33 0.15 -12.60 -8.26
C ILE A 33 0.19 -14.10 -7.88
N TRP A 34 -0.50 -14.47 -6.79
CA TRP A 34 -0.58 -15.87 -6.36
C TRP A 34 -1.28 -16.76 -7.41
N PHE A 35 -2.27 -16.22 -8.10
CA PHE A 35 -2.97 -16.91 -9.19
C PHE A 35 -2.05 -17.13 -10.39
N ILE A 36 -1.27 -16.13 -10.79
CA ILE A 36 -0.26 -16.26 -11.87
C ILE A 36 0.77 -17.33 -11.50
N TRP A 37 1.30 -17.29 -10.27
CA TRP A 37 2.22 -18.31 -9.79
C TRP A 37 1.60 -19.72 -9.85
N TYR A 38 0.34 -19.86 -9.41
CA TYR A 38 -0.38 -21.13 -9.44
C TYR A 38 -0.53 -21.70 -10.87
N LEU A 39 -0.72 -20.85 -11.87
CA LEU A 39 -0.92 -21.23 -13.26
C LEU A 39 0.37 -21.43 -14.07
N THR A 40 1.53 -21.02 -13.55
CA THR A 40 2.79 -21.01 -14.31
C THR A 40 3.74 -22.10 -13.81
N ASP A 41 4.57 -21.77 -12.83
CA ASP A 41 5.51 -22.72 -12.22
C ASP A 41 5.40 -22.66 -10.69
N ARG A 42 5.09 -23.81 -10.11
CA ARG A 42 4.90 -24.00 -8.67
C ARG A 42 6.15 -24.55 -7.97
N SER A 43 7.25 -24.78 -8.71
CA SER A 43 8.50 -25.30 -8.16
C SER A 43 9.12 -24.37 -7.11
N TYR A 44 8.93 -23.06 -7.25
CA TYR A 44 9.43 -22.04 -6.34
C TYR A 44 8.34 -21.00 -6.00
N PRO A 45 7.88 -20.90 -4.74
CA PRO A 45 6.83 -19.98 -4.33
C PRO A 45 7.33 -18.54 -4.18
N TRP A 46 7.75 -17.91 -5.28
CA TRP A 46 8.26 -16.55 -5.28
C TRP A 46 7.31 -15.48 -4.67
N PRO A 47 5.96 -15.61 -4.73
CA PRO A 47 5.06 -14.65 -4.06
C PRO A 47 5.21 -14.60 -2.54
N LEU A 48 5.82 -15.63 -1.94
CA LEU A 48 6.05 -15.73 -0.50
C LEU A 48 6.99 -14.64 0.01
N TRP A 49 7.85 -14.07 -0.84
CA TRP A 49 8.73 -12.96 -0.46
C TRP A 49 8.07 -11.59 -0.66
N SER A 50 7.33 -11.42 -1.75
CA SER A 50 6.68 -10.15 -2.07
C SER A 50 5.48 -9.86 -1.16
N THR A 51 4.69 -10.88 -0.82
CA THR A 51 3.45 -10.70 -0.03
C THR A 51 3.73 -10.16 1.37
N PRO A 52 4.63 -10.76 2.20
CA PRO A 52 4.89 -10.27 3.55
C PRO A 52 5.61 -8.92 3.53
N ALA A 53 6.58 -8.72 2.63
CA ALA A 53 7.28 -7.46 2.49
C ALA A 53 6.31 -6.30 2.20
N TRP A 54 5.34 -6.52 1.31
CA TRP A 54 4.34 -5.51 1.00
C TRP A 54 3.29 -5.34 2.12
N ALA A 55 2.89 -6.44 2.78
CA ALA A 55 1.98 -6.41 3.93
C ALA A 55 2.56 -5.57 5.09
N ILE A 56 3.87 -5.64 5.32
CA ILE A 56 4.58 -4.77 6.27
C ILE A 56 4.40 -3.29 5.87
N GLY A 57 4.54 -2.96 4.58
CA GLY A 57 4.28 -1.61 4.08
C GLY A 57 2.84 -1.12 4.32
N VAL A 58 1.84 -1.98 4.12
CA VAL A 58 0.44 -1.67 4.43
C VAL A 58 0.23 -1.48 5.94
N LEU A 59 0.85 -2.31 6.78
CA LEU A 59 0.82 -2.18 8.23
C LEU A 59 1.39 -0.83 8.67
N PHE A 60 2.58 -0.45 8.21
CA PHE A 60 3.15 0.85 8.57
C PHE A 60 2.35 2.02 8.02
N HIS A 61 1.70 1.88 6.86
CA HIS A 61 0.77 2.90 6.37
C HIS A 61 -0.45 3.04 7.31
N TYR A 62 -1.02 1.92 7.78
CA TYR A 62 -2.09 1.94 8.79
C TYR A 62 -1.63 2.64 10.08
N LEU A 63 -0.46 2.27 10.60
CA LEU A 63 0.11 2.90 11.81
C LEU A 63 0.26 4.41 11.62
N GLY A 64 0.78 4.86 10.47
CA GLY A 64 0.93 6.27 10.14
C GLY A 64 -0.38 7.05 10.03
N VAL A 65 -1.47 6.41 9.63
CA VAL A 65 -2.78 7.07 9.47
C VAL A 65 -3.61 7.06 10.74
N TYR A 66 -3.56 5.97 11.52
CA TYR A 66 -4.50 5.75 12.62
C TYR A 66 -3.87 5.75 14.02
N ILE A 67 -2.59 5.37 14.16
CA ILE A 67 -1.94 5.23 15.48
C ILE A 67 -1.03 6.40 15.77
N PHE A 68 -0.18 6.79 14.82
CA PHE A 68 0.77 7.87 14.99
C PHE A 68 0.04 9.21 14.91
N LYS A 69 -0.55 9.63 16.04
CA LYS A 69 -1.01 11.00 16.24
C LYS A 69 0.21 11.90 16.36
N LYS A 70 0.32 12.90 15.49
CA LYS A 70 1.23 14.02 15.71
C LYS A 70 0.74 14.80 16.93
N GLN A 71 1.38 14.61 18.08
CA GLN A 71 1.26 15.55 19.20
C GLN A 71 2.09 16.78 18.82
N ASN A 72 1.42 17.93 18.68
CA ASN A 72 2.06 19.23 18.57
C ASN A 72 2.28 19.77 19.98
#